data_AF-A0A9W7FFH9-F1
#
_entry.id   AF-A0A9W7FFH9-F1
#
_cell.length_a   1.000
_cell.length_b   1.000
_cell.length_c   1.000
_cell.angle_alpha   90.00
_cell.angle_beta   90.00
_cell.angle_gamma   90.00
#
_symmetry.space_group_name_H-M   'P 1'
#
loop_
_entity.id
_entity.type
_entity.pdbx_description
1 polymer ?
#
loop_
_entity_poly.entity_id
_entity_poly.type
_entity_poly.pdbx_seq_one_letter_code
_entity_poly.pdbx_strand_id
1 'polypeptide(L)'
;MGDVDPGSLQPHALPAGALELTKQLEMEKIESLQSRVLVLCKEKDFLKKRLDKAEKDTHEFVNYFQDQIEQKDGTIKQLQENLQRTEISAKQQVREAKDNATEQIRKIKEESDGKILDLTNHLESAQEEVHKLNHFMEIKEKMEGQIKDLEVQIYQLKKQATDDLNVQERKFLTEKSHMQKGFEAMTEGIKQAARVEAQAGLDSETKKIVSDNRRMGEELRFQLQMMSELQAEKAKSDEMVKQLRMDCSILQEKEKEYAKQGQQRSNENKVLSNKVMSLEEALLVSTKKFKEDREKIKGTVAKELEDVTMDANGLKHLILLKNKELSHIKKLAQTILDQRGEVEQFFLESIEEVKEKIVNERDSKYRKSLIEYNKQMREATSEAQGGQGKFPSIRGRNLGFMEPEPASNLPINPSKKVDLSELTWEDRERVLRLLFAKINNVQGNVEALPQHPLESAGMPQPPSAAGGSRGRAY
;
A
#
# COMPACT_ATOMS: atom_id res chain seq x y z
N MET A 1 72.23 86.06 35.75
CA MET A 1 72.43 86.50 37.15
C MET A 1 72.47 85.24 37.99
N GLY A 2 73.57 84.82 38.58
CA GLY A 2 74.90 85.42 38.62
C GLY A 2 75.95 84.34 38.81
N ASP A 3 77.18 84.71 38.44
CA ASP A 3 78.41 84.06 38.83
C ASP A 3 78.53 84.01 40.36
N VAL A 4 78.96 82.87 40.89
CA VAL A 4 79.68 82.79 42.16
C VAL A 4 80.84 81.81 41.97
N ASP A 5 82.03 82.37 42.03
CA ASP A 5 83.37 81.76 42.01
C ASP A 5 83.70 81.10 43.38
N PRO A 6 84.83 80.40 43.59
CA PRO A 6 84.85 79.06 44.16
C PRO A 6 85.43 79.06 45.57
N GLY A 7 84.95 78.17 46.42
CA GLY A 7 85.40 78.05 47.81
C GLY A 7 85.85 76.63 48.14
N SER A 8 87.15 76.39 48.00
CA SER A 8 87.98 75.46 48.77
C SER A 8 87.26 74.61 49.84
N LEU A 9 87.02 73.34 49.53
CA LEU A 9 86.91 72.28 50.53
C LEU A 9 87.80 71.13 50.09
N GLN A 10 88.93 71.01 50.79
CA GLN A 10 89.86 69.91 50.67
C GLN A 10 89.11 68.58 50.77
N PRO A 11 89.41 67.59 49.91
CA PRO A 11 88.91 66.24 50.11
C PRO A 11 89.62 65.70 51.37
N HIS A 12 88.91 65.67 52.50
CA HIS A 12 89.28 64.78 53.60
C HIS A 12 89.28 63.37 53.00
N ALA A 13 90.48 62.87 52.72
CA ALA A 13 90.69 61.51 52.28
C ALA A 13 90.11 60.60 53.35
N LEU A 14 88.98 59.97 53.03
CA LEU A 14 88.49 58.82 53.77
C LEU A 14 89.67 57.83 53.88
N PRO A 15 89.95 57.28 55.08
CA PRO A 15 91.07 56.36 55.26
C PRO A 15 90.97 55.23 54.23
N ALA A 16 92.10 54.76 53.70
CA ALA A 16 92.13 53.83 52.55
C ALA A 16 91.19 52.61 52.72
N GLY A 17 90.98 52.13 53.95
CA GLY A 17 90.01 51.06 54.26
C GLY A 17 88.52 51.46 54.18
N ALA A 18 88.15 52.73 54.39
CA ALA A 18 86.78 53.23 54.22
C ALA A 18 86.42 53.41 52.74
N LEU A 19 87.38 53.81 51.91
CA LEU A 19 87.25 53.92 50.44
C LEU A 19 87.12 52.53 49.80
N GLU A 20 87.86 51.56 50.32
CA GLU A 20 87.78 50.15 49.92
C GLU A 20 86.45 49.50 50.36
N LEU A 21 85.96 49.81 51.56
CA LEU A 21 84.64 49.37 52.04
C LEU A 21 83.48 50.01 51.27
N THR A 22 83.53 51.31 50.96
CA THR A 22 82.50 51.95 50.10
C THR A 22 82.52 51.37 48.69
N LYS A 23 83.70 51.09 48.13
CA LYS A 23 83.82 50.44 46.82
C LYS A 23 83.31 48.99 46.86
N GLN A 24 83.54 48.25 47.94
CA GLN A 24 82.97 46.91 48.16
C GLN A 24 81.45 46.96 48.27
N LEU A 25 80.89 47.88 49.07
CA LEU A 25 79.43 48.06 49.20
C LEU A 25 78.78 48.51 47.89
N GLU A 26 79.44 49.38 47.13
CA GLU A 26 78.99 49.78 45.79
C GLU A 26 79.06 48.62 44.81
N MET A 27 80.11 47.81 44.85
CA MET A 27 80.21 46.59 44.05
C MET A 27 79.12 45.58 44.40
N GLU A 28 78.88 45.31 45.69
CA GLU A 28 77.80 44.42 46.14
C GLU A 28 76.42 44.95 45.75
N LYS A 29 76.21 46.27 45.81
CA LYS A 29 74.96 46.90 45.36
C LYS A 29 74.79 46.80 43.85
N ILE A 30 75.86 46.99 43.07
CA ILE A 30 75.86 46.80 41.62
C ILE A 30 75.59 45.34 41.28
N GLU A 31 76.21 44.39 41.98
CA GLU A 31 76.03 42.95 41.78
C GLU A 31 74.61 42.50 42.15
N SER A 32 74.04 43.04 43.23
CA SER A 32 72.65 42.83 43.63
C SER A 32 71.66 43.38 42.60
N LEU A 33 71.92 44.59 42.07
CA LEU A 33 71.11 45.18 41.01
C LEU A 33 71.25 44.41 39.68
N GLN A 34 72.46 43.96 39.33
CA GLN A 34 72.71 43.10 38.16
C GLN A 34 71.98 41.77 38.29
N SER A 35 72.03 41.14 39.47
CA SER A 35 71.29 39.92 39.78
C SER A 35 69.79 40.13 39.66
N ARG A 36 69.27 41.25 40.17
CA ARG A 36 67.85 41.62 40.04
C ARG A 36 67.43 41.87 38.59
N VAL A 37 68.24 42.57 37.80
CA VAL A 37 68.00 42.76 36.36
C VAL A 37 68.00 41.42 35.63
N LEU A 38 68.92 40.51 35.99
CA LEU A 38 69.00 39.18 35.40
C LEU A 38 67.76 38.34 35.74
N VAL A 39 67.26 38.41 36.98
CA VAL A 39 65.99 37.79 37.40
C VAL A 39 64.81 38.39 36.65
N LEU A 40 64.70 39.72 36.55
CA LEU A 40 63.62 40.39 35.81
C LEU A 40 63.67 40.07 34.31
N CYS A 41 64.85 39.95 33.71
CA CYS A 41 65.01 39.51 32.33
C CYS A 41 64.51 38.07 32.14
N LYS A 42 64.89 37.15 33.04
CA LYS A 42 64.40 35.76 33.03
C LYS A 42 62.88 35.70 33.22
N GLU A 43 62.32 36.50 34.11
CA GLU A 43 60.87 36.58 34.35
C GLU A 43 60.13 37.16 33.14
N LYS A 44 60.64 38.24 32.54
CA LYS A 44 60.10 38.82 31.30
C LYS A 44 60.13 37.79 30.16
N ASP A 45 61.22 37.05 30.01
CA ASP A 45 61.33 36.01 28.96
C ASP A 45 60.41 34.80 29.25
N PHE A 46 60.22 34.43 30.53
CA PHE A 46 59.25 33.43 30.94
C PHE A 46 57.81 33.87 30.65
N LEU A 47 57.45 35.11 31.01
CA LEU A 47 56.14 35.69 30.73
C LEU A 47 55.87 35.79 29.23
N LYS A 48 56.86 36.18 28.42
CA LYS A 48 56.76 36.17 26.96
C LYS A 48 56.50 34.77 26.42
N LYS A 49 57.26 33.75 26.83
CA LYS A 49 57.02 32.36 26.42
C LYS A 49 55.63 31.86 26.83
N ARG A 50 55.14 32.26 28.00
CA ARG A 50 53.80 31.91 28.47
C ARG A 50 52.71 32.61 27.64
N LEU A 51 52.91 33.88 27.28
CA LEU A 51 52.03 34.62 26.40
C LEU A 51 52.01 34.00 25.00
N ASP A 52 53.18 33.74 24.40
CA ASP A 52 53.29 33.10 23.08
C ASP A 52 52.61 31.72 23.06
N LYS A 53 52.72 30.95 24.15
CA LYS A 53 52.02 29.68 24.29
C LYS A 53 50.50 29.87 24.37
N ALA A 54 50.03 30.79 25.23
CA ALA A 54 48.60 31.06 25.35
C ALA A 54 48.00 31.61 24.03
N GLU A 55 48.74 32.41 23.29
CA GLU A 55 48.35 32.90 21.97
C GLU A 55 48.24 31.77 20.95
N LYS A 56 49.19 30.83 20.94
CA LYS A 56 49.13 29.63 20.09
C LYS A 56 47.94 28.75 20.45
N ASP A 57 47.76 28.43 21.73
CA ASP A 57 46.62 27.63 22.21
C ASP A 57 45.29 28.31 21.81
N THR A 58 45.20 29.64 21.93
CA THR A 58 44.01 30.41 21.50
C THR A 58 43.78 30.31 19.99
N HIS A 59 44.83 30.42 19.16
CA HIS A 59 44.70 30.25 17.71
C HIS A 59 44.27 28.83 17.34
N GLU A 60 44.80 27.81 18.02
CA GLU A 60 44.38 26.42 17.81
C GLU A 60 42.90 26.21 18.14
N PHE A 61 42.40 26.78 19.25
CA PHE A 61 40.98 26.74 19.56
C PHE A 61 40.12 27.49 18.53
N VAL A 62 40.54 28.69 18.12
CA VAL A 62 39.82 29.46 17.11
C VAL A 62 39.75 28.70 15.79
N ASN A 63 40.86 28.12 15.33
CA ASN A 63 40.90 27.32 14.10
C ASN A 63 39.99 26.09 14.21
N TYR A 64 40.05 25.37 15.34
CA TYR A 64 39.16 24.22 15.55
C TYR A 64 37.67 24.60 15.49
N PHE A 65 37.29 25.70 16.15
CA PHE A 65 35.91 26.17 16.10
C PHE A 65 35.51 26.67 14.71
N GLN A 66 36.43 27.31 13.99
CA GLN A 66 36.19 27.77 12.63
C GLN A 66 35.98 26.58 11.68
N ASP A 67 36.84 25.57 11.73
CA ASP A 67 36.68 24.32 10.97
C ASP A 67 35.35 23.64 11.32
N GLN A 68 34.98 23.61 12.60
CA GLN A 68 33.72 23.01 13.05
C GLN A 68 32.50 23.80 12.58
N ILE A 69 32.58 25.14 12.55
CA ILE A 69 31.52 26.01 11.99
C ILE A 69 31.39 25.76 10.49
N GLU A 70 32.49 25.71 9.75
CA GLU A 70 32.48 25.45 8.31
C GLU A 70 31.90 24.07 7.98
N GLN A 71 32.24 23.04 8.75
CA GLN A 71 31.64 21.72 8.61
C GLN A 71 30.12 21.75 8.86
N LYS A 72 29.69 22.42 9.95
CA LYS A 72 28.26 22.55 10.27
C LYS A 72 27.52 23.34 9.19
N ASP A 73 28.06 24.46 8.72
CA ASP A 73 27.49 25.26 7.64
C ASP A 73 27.40 24.45 6.33
N GLY A 74 28.40 23.61 6.04
CA GLY A 74 28.36 22.65 4.95
C GLY A 74 27.19 21.66 5.09
N THR A 75 27.02 21.07 6.27
CA THR A 75 25.88 20.16 6.53
C THR A 75 24.54 20.87 6.45
N ILE A 76 24.43 22.12 6.93
CA ILE A 76 23.21 22.92 6.85
C ILE A 76 22.84 23.17 5.39
N LYS A 77 23.81 23.56 4.54
CA LYS A 77 23.56 23.76 3.11
C LYS A 77 23.11 22.47 2.43
N GLN A 78 23.78 21.35 2.69
CA GLN A 78 23.37 20.05 2.14
C GLN A 78 21.97 19.64 2.58
N LEU A 79 21.63 19.84 3.85
CA LEU A 79 20.28 19.56 4.37
C LEU A 79 19.23 20.49 3.73
N GLN A 80 19.55 21.77 3.52
CA GLN A 80 18.67 22.73 2.85
C GLN A 80 18.44 22.35 1.37
N GLU A 81 19.48 21.97 0.65
CA GLU A 81 19.38 21.51 -0.75
C GLU A 81 18.55 20.22 -0.85
N ASN A 82 18.78 19.26 0.04
CA ASN A 82 17.99 18.03 0.10
C ASN A 82 16.53 18.29 0.47
N LEU A 83 16.27 19.21 1.40
CA LEU A 83 14.91 19.61 1.76
C LEU A 83 14.20 20.25 0.56
N GLN A 84 14.85 21.18 -0.14
CA GLN A 84 14.26 21.78 -1.35
C GLN A 84 14.02 20.75 -2.45
N ARG A 85 14.97 19.85 -2.70
CA ARG A 85 14.82 18.79 -3.71
C ARG A 85 13.65 17.87 -3.38
N THR A 86 13.53 17.44 -2.12
CA THR A 86 12.42 16.58 -1.68
C THR A 86 11.08 17.31 -1.71
N GLU A 87 11.03 18.60 -1.36
CA GLU A 87 9.83 19.42 -1.44
C GLU A 87 9.35 19.59 -2.90
N ILE A 88 10.26 19.87 -3.83
CA ILE A 88 9.95 19.98 -5.26
C ILE A 88 9.44 18.65 -5.80
N SER A 89 10.13 17.55 -5.49
CA SER A 89 9.72 16.21 -5.93
C SER A 89 8.35 15.81 -5.38
N ALA A 90 8.09 16.08 -4.09
CA ALA A 90 6.78 15.82 -3.48
C ALA A 90 5.67 16.67 -4.12
N LYS A 91 5.91 17.97 -4.34
CA LYS A 91 4.95 18.85 -5.05
C LYS A 91 4.65 18.35 -6.45
N GLN A 92 5.66 17.88 -7.18
CA GLN A 92 5.49 17.31 -8.51
C GLN A 92 4.67 16.01 -8.46
N GLN A 93 4.99 15.07 -7.57
CA GLN A 93 4.25 13.82 -7.42
C GLN A 93 2.78 14.07 -7.04
N VAL A 94 2.51 15.01 -6.14
CA VAL A 94 1.15 15.40 -5.76
C VAL A 94 0.39 16.01 -6.95
N ARG A 95 1.06 16.85 -7.75
CA ARG A 95 0.46 17.44 -8.95
C ARG A 95 0.14 16.38 -9.99
N GLU A 96 1.08 15.48 -10.30
CA GLU A 96 0.88 14.39 -11.24
C GLU A 96 -0.23 13.43 -10.79
N ALA A 97 -0.28 13.08 -9.50
CA ALA A 97 -1.35 12.26 -8.93
C ALA A 97 -2.72 12.95 -9.04
N LYS A 98 -2.77 14.26 -8.78
CA LYS A 98 -4.00 15.06 -8.93
C LYS A 98 -4.46 15.13 -10.38
N ASP A 99 -3.55 15.41 -11.31
CA ASP A 99 -3.86 15.51 -12.74
C ASP A 99 -4.36 14.15 -13.28
N ASN A 100 -3.71 13.05 -12.90
CA ASN A 100 -4.16 11.69 -13.23
C ASN A 100 -5.54 11.36 -12.66
N ALA A 101 -5.79 11.70 -11.39
CA ALA A 101 -7.10 11.49 -10.78
C ALA A 101 -8.20 12.32 -11.47
N THR A 102 -7.91 13.59 -11.81
CA THR A 102 -8.87 14.43 -12.53
C THR A 102 -9.19 13.89 -13.92
N GLU A 103 -8.19 13.34 -14.62
CA GLU A 103 -8.39 12.75 -15.95
C GLU A 103 -9.19 11.44 -15.87
N GLN A 104 -8.97 10.61 -14.85
CA GLN A 104 -9.79 9.41 -14.61
C GLN A 104 -11.24 9.79 -14.32
N ILE A 105 -11.47 10.80 -13.47
CA ILE A 105 -12.82 11.31 -13.19
C ILE A 105 -13.47 11.84 -14.47
N ARG A 106 -12.73 12.56 -15.32
CA ARG A 106 -13.24 13.05 -16.61
C ARG A 106 -13.68 11.91 -17.51
N LYS A 107 -12.84 10.89 -17.68
CA LYS A 107 -13.16 9.70 -18.50
C LYS A 107 -14.38 8.95 -17.98
N ILE A 108 -14.45 8.70 -16.67
CA ILE A 108 -15.61 8.02 -16.07
C ILE A 108 -16.89 8.82 -16.29
N LYS A 109 -16.83 10.16 -16.17
CA LYS A 109 -17.98 11.03 -16.46
C LYS A 109 -18.38 10.96 -17.92
N GLU A 110 -17.45 11.10 -18.86
CA GLU A 110 -17.74 11.03 -20.30
C GLU A 110 -18.33 9.66 -20.70
N GLU A 111 -17.79 8.56 -20.17
CA GLU A 111 -18.33 7.21 -20.39
C GLU A 111 -19.73 7.03 -19.77
N SER A 112 -19.95 7.59 -18.57
CA SER A 112 -21.24 7.54 -17.90
C SER A 112 -22.30 8.36 -18.65
N ASP A 113 -21.95 9.57 -19.06
CA ASP A 113 -22.84 10.46 -19.79
C ASP A 113 -23.21 9.88 -21.16
N GLY A 114 -22.24 9.25 -21.85
CA GLY A 114 -22.48 8.49 -23.07
C GLY A 114 -23.47 7.34 -22.87
N LYS A 115 -23.26 6.51 -21.83
CA LYS A 115 -24.19 5.41 -21.50
C LYS A 115 -25.58 5.91 -21.12
N ILE A 116 -25.68 7.01 -20.39
CA ILE A 116 -26.97 7.62 -20.03
C ILE A 116 -27.69 8.08 -21.29
N LEU A 117 -26.99 8.74 -22.22
CA LEU A 117 -27.58 9.17 -23.49
C LEU A 117 -28.07 7.98 -24.32
N ASP A 118 -27.25 6.94 -24.46
CA ASP A 118 -27.62 5.72 -25.20
C ASP A 118 -28.84 5.03 -24.59
N LEU A 119 -28.86 4.86 -23.26
CA LEU A 119 -30.00 4.26 -22.55
C LEU A 119 -31.27 5.10 -22.66
N THR A 120 -31.14 6.43 -22.62
CA THR A 120 -32.27 7.35 -22.79
C THR A 120 -32.88 7.20 -24.18
N ASN A 121 -32.04 7.16 -25.23
CA ASN A 121 -32.49 6.96 -26.61
C ASN A 121 -33.17 5.60 -26.82
N HIS A 122 -32.64 4.53 -26.22
CA HIS A 122 -33.27 3.20 -26.28
C HIS A 122 -34.62 3.18 -25.57
N LEU A 123 -34.72 3.86 -24.42
CA LEU A 123 -35.95 3.95 -23.66
C LEU A 123 -37.02 4.73 -24.44
N GLU A 124 -36.65 5.81 -25.10
CA GLU A 124 -37.55 6.59 -25.97
C GLU A 124 -38.04 5.75 -27.16
N SER A 125 -37.14 5.05 -27.85
CA SER A 125 -37.50 4.14 -28.94
C SER A 125 -38.46 3.03 -28.47
N ALA A 126 -38.20 2.42 -27.32
CA ALA A 126 -39.06 1.41 -26.75
C ALA A 126 -40.44 1.98 -26.35
N GLN A 127 -40.49 3.19 -25.81
CA GLN A 127 -41.75 3.89 -25.51
C GLN A 127 -42.55 4.16 -26.79
N GLU A 128 -41.90 4.61 -27.87
CA GLU A 128 -42.58 4.79 -29.15
C GLU A 128 -43.15 3.48 -29.71
N GLU A 129 -42.41 2.37 -29.61
CA GLU A 129 -42.89 1.06 -30.04
C GLU A 129 -44.10 0.61 -29.23
N VAL A 130 -44.09 0.82 -27.92
CA VAL A 130 -45.24 0.54 -27.06
C VAL A 130 -46.44 1.40 -27.45
N HIS A 131 -46.25 2.69 -27.74
CA HIS A 131 -47.31 3.55 -28.24
C HIS A 131 -47.90 3.06 -29.57
N LYS A 132 -47.05 2.66 -30.52
CA LYS A 132 -47.47 2.08 -31.80
C LYS A 132 -48.25 0.78 -31.59
N LEU A 133 -47.82 -0.08 -30.67
CA LEU A 133 -48.49 -1.33 -30.34
C LEU A 133 -49.87 -1.09 -29.71
N ASN A 134 -49.98 -0.15 -28.78
CA ASN A 134 -51.24 0.23 -28.16
C ASN A 134 -52.24 0.76 -29.20
N HIS A 135 -51.79 1.63 -30.09
CA HIS A 135 -52.64 2.13 -31.18
C HIS A 135 -53.10 0.99 -32.11
N PHE A 136 -52.22 0.04 -32.44
CA PHE A 136 -52.59 -1.14 -33.21
C PHE A 136 -53.63 -2.00 -32.47
N MET A 137 -53.50 -2.19 -31.15
CA MET A 137 -54.49 -2.93 -30.36
C MET A 137 -55.87 -2.27 -30.39
N GLU A 138 -55.96 -0.95 -30.27
CA GLU A 138 -57.23 -0.21 -30.38
C GLU A 138 -57.90 -0.41 -31.75
N ILE A 139 -57.12 -0.31 -32.83
CA ILE A 139 -57.63 -0.55 -34.20
C ILE A 139 -58.10 -2.00 -34.34
N LYS A 140 -57.30 -2.96 -33.85
CA LYS A 140 -57.63 -4.37 -33.89
C LYS A 140 -58.94 -4.66 -33.16
N GLU A 141 -59.12 -4.14 -31.95
CA GLU A 141 -60.35 -4.30 -31.17
C GLU A 141 -61.56 -3.74 -31.92
N LYS A 142 -61.42 -2.56 -32.54
CA LYS A 142 -62.47 -1.96 -33.37
C LYS A 142 -62.82 -2.83 -34.58
N MET A 143 -61.82 -3.35 -35.30
CA MET A 143 -62.04 -4.23 -36.45
C MET A 143 -62.68 -5.56 -36.04
N GLU A 144 -62.22 -6.18 -34.94
CA GLU A 144 -62.81 -7.40 -34.40
C GLU A 144 -64.27 -7.19 -33.96
N GLY A 145 -64.60 -6.03 -33.39
CA GLY A 145 -65.97 -5.62 -33.10
C GLY A 145 -66.83 -5.54 -34.37
N GLN A 146 -66.33 -4.87 -35.40
CA GLN A 146 -67.03 -4.77 -36.70
C GLN A 146 -67.26 -6.13 -37.36
N ILE A 147 -66.28 -7.05 -37.27
CA ILE A 147 -66.42 -8.41 -37.79
C ILE A 147 -67.56 -9.14 -37.06
N LYS A 148 -67.59 -9.11 -35.72
CA LYS A 148 -68.67 -9.73 -34.93
C LYS A 148 -70.04 -9.16 -35.27
N ASP A 149 -70.14 -7.84 -35.43
CA ASP A 149 -71.40 -7.19 -35.81
C ASP A 149 -71.87 -7.63 -37.20
N LEU A 150 -70.95 -7.72 -38.18
CA LEU A 150 -71.26 -8.21 -39.52
C LEU A 150 -71.63 -9.70 -39.53
N GLU A 151 -70.99 -10.53 -38.72
CA GLU A 151 -71.34 -11.95 -38.55
C GLU A 151 -72.78 -12.11 -38.04
N VAL A 152 -73.17 -11.31 -37.03
CA VAL A 152 -74.53 -11.29 -36.50
C VAL A 152 -75.53 -10.84 -37.56
N GLN A 153 -75.21 -9.80 -38.34
CA GLN A 153 -76.06 -9.32 -39.44
C GLN A 153 -76.24 -10.39 -40.53
N ILE A 154 -75.17 -11.06 -40.95
CA ILE A 154 -75.24 -12.15 -41.93
C ILE A 154 -76.10 -13.29 -41.41
N TYR A 155 -75.95 -13.66 -40.13
CA TYR A 155 -76.78 -14.69 -39.51
C TYR A 155 -78.27 -14.31 -39.52
N GLN A 156 -78.60 -13.07 -39.14
CA GLN A 156 -79.98 -12.57 -39.14
C GLN A 156 -80.58 -12.53 -40.55
N LEU A 157 -79.84 -12.03 -41.54
CA LEU A 157 -80.28 -11.99 -42.94
C LEU A 157 -80.50 -13.39 -43.51
N LYS A 158 -79.59 -14.34 -43.23
CA LYS A 158 -79.78 -15.75 -43.65
C LYS A 158 -81.02 -16.36 -43.03
N LYS A 159 -81.25 -16.11 -41.74
CA LYS A 159 -82.45 -16.59 -41.04
C LYS A 159 -83.72 -16.02 -41.66
N GLN A 160 -83.77 -14.70 -41.88
CA GLN A 160 -84.90 -14.04 -42.55
C GLN A 160 -85.13 -14.59 -43.96
N ALA A 161 -84.09 -14.72 -44.79
CA ALA A 161 -84.21 -15.29 -46.13
C ALA A 161 -84.74 -16.73 -46.11
N THR A 162 -84.32 -17.53 -45.13
CA THR A 162 -84.81 -18.91 -44.94
C THR A 162 -86.28 -18.93 -44.53
N ASP A 163 -86.68 -18.06 -43.59
CA ASP A 163 -88.06 -17.93 -43.15
C ASP A 163 -88.98 -17.45 -44.30
N ASP A 164 -88.53 -16.47 -45.09
CA ASP A 164 -89.25 -15.98 -46.26
C ASP A 164 -89.40 -17.04 -47.35
N LEU A 165 -88.33 -17.81 -47.63
CA LEU A 165 -88.36 -18.93 -48.56
C LEU A 165 -89.39 -19.98 -48.11
N ASN A 166 -89.38 -20.36 -46.83
CA ASN A 166 -90.35 -21.30 -46.26
C ASN A 166 -91.80 -20.80 -46.40
N VAL A 167 -92.03 -19.49 -46.22
CA VAL A 167 -93.36 -18.89 -46.41
C VAL A 167 -93.77 -18.93 -47.89
N GLN A 168 -92.87 -18.62 -48.81
CA GLN A 168 -93.15 -18.70 -50.26
C GLN A 168 -93.39 -20.14 -50.71
N GLU A 169 -92.58 -21.10 -50.26
CA GLU A 169 -92.78 -22.53 -50.55
C GLU A 169 -94.14 -23.02 -50.06
N ARG A 170 -94.53 -22.66 -48.82
CA ARG A 170 -95.87 -22.99 -48.30
C ARG A 170 -96.97 -22.44 -49.18
N LYS A 171 -96.90 -21.15 -49.56
CA LYS A 171 -97.89 -20.52 -50.45
C LYS A 171 -97.96 -21.23 -51.79
N PHE A 172 -96.81 -21.50 -52.41
CA PHE A 172 -96.71 -22.16 -53.70
C PHE A 172 -97.26 -23.59 -53.66
N LEU A 173 -96.99 -24.34 -52.59
CA LEU A 173 -97.53 -25.69 -52.40
C LEU A 173 -99.07 -25.67 -52.25
N THR A 174 -99.62 -24.71 -51.50
CA THR A 174 -101.09 -24.57 -51.41
C THR A 174 -101.73 -24.22 -52.75
N GLU A 175 -101.17 -23.26 -53.48
CA GLU A 175 -101.69 -22.85 -54.79
C GLU A 175 -101.55 -23.96 -55.83
N LYS A 176 -100.39 -24.61 -55.89
CA LYS A 176 -100.16 -25.79 -56.73
C LYS A 176 -101.14 -26.90 -56.41
N SER A 177 -101.39 -27.21 -55.14
CA SER A 177 -102.39 -28.23 -54.74
C SER A 177 -103.80 -27.84 -55.20
N HIS A 178 -104.17 -26.57 -55.08
CA HIS A 178 -105.46 -26.07 -55.54
C HIS A 178 -105.62 -26.19 -57.07
N MET A 179 -104.63 -25.72 -57.83
CA MET A 179 -104.60 -25.81 -59.29
C MET A 179 -104.57 -27.27 -59.77
N GLN A 180 -103.78 -28.11 -59.12
CA GLN A 180 -103.68 -29.53 -59.46
C GLN A 180 -105.01 -30.25 -59.22
N LYS A 181 -105.72 -29.98 -58.12
CA LYS A 181 -107.09 -30.50 -57.91
C LYS A 181 -108.06 -30.04 -59.00
N GLY A 182 -107.97 -28.79 -59.44
CA GLY A 182 -108.78 -28.26 -60.53
C GLY A 182 -108.50 -28.95 -61.88
N PHE A 183 -107.22 -29.10 -62.22
CA PHE A 183 -106.80 -29.80 -63.43
C PHE A 183 -107.09 -31.29 -63.39
N GLU A 184 -106.93 -31.96 -62.24
CA GLU A 184 -107.30 -33.36 -62.06
C GLU A 184 -108.81 -33.55 -62.26
N ALA A 185 -109.65 -32.68 -61.70
CA ALA A 185 -111.09 -32.72 -61.92
C ALA A 185 -111.47 -32.54 -63.41
N MET A 186 -110.85 -31.58 -64.09
CA MET A 186 -111.08 -31.34 -65.52
C MET A 186 -110.56 -32.49 -66.39
N THR A 187 -109.36 -33.00 -66.08
CA THR A 187 -108.74 -34.13 -66.78
C THR A 187 -109.54 -35.40 -66.57
N GLU A 188 -110.08 -35.64 -65.38
CA GLU A 188 -110.93 -36.80 -65.12
C GLU A 188 -112.26 -36.68 -65.88
N GLY A 189 -112.82 -35.47 -65.98
CA GLY A 189 -113.97 -35.19 -66.85
C GLY A 189 -113.67 -35.47 -68.33
N ILE A 190 -112.53 -35.01 -68.84
CA ILE A 190 -112.09 -35.26 -70.22
C ILE A 190 -111.75 -36.74 -70.44
N LYS A 191 -111.09 -37.42 -69.49
CA LYS A 191 -110.80 -38.85 -69.57
C LYS A 191 -112.06 -39.68 -69.56
N GLN A 192 -113.07 -39.29 -68.79
CA GLN A 192 -114.35 -39.98 -68.78
C GLN A 192 -115.08 -39.77 -70.12
N ALA A 193 -115.07 -38.55 -70.66
CA ALA A 193 -115.62 -38.26 -71.99
C ALA A 193 -114.86 -39.00 -73.11
N ALA A 194 -113.54 -38.94 -73.11
CA ALA A 194 -112.67 -39.58 -74.08
C ALA A 194 -112.63 -41.11 -73.93
N ARG A 195 -112.84 -41.69 -72.74
CA ARG A 195 -113.02 -43.15 -72.57
C ARG A 195 -114.34 -43.59 -73.18
N VAL A 196 -115.42 -42.85 -72.97
CA VAL A 196 -116.73 -43.14 -73.59
C VAL A 196 -116.63 -43.02 -75.12
N GLU A 197 -115.89 -42.04 -75.63
CA GLU A 197 -115.70 -41.79 -77.06
C GLU A 197 -114.70 -42.77 -77.73
N ALA A 198 -113.57 -43.09 -77.07
CA ALA A 198 -112.59 -44.06 -77.57
C ALA A 198 -113.08 -45.52 -77.46
N GLN A 199 -113.90 -45.84 -76.45
CA GLN A 199 -114.51 -47.17 -76.34
C GLN A 199 -115.61 -47.39 -77.41
N ALA A 200 -116.12 -46.31 -78.02
CA ALA A 200 -117.07 -46.36 -79.13
C ALA A 200 -116.43 -46.45 -80.53
N GLY A 201 -115.09 -46.31 -80.67
CA GLY A 201 -114.43 -46.13 -81.97
C GLY A 201 -113.14 -46.90 -82.21
N LEU A 202 -112.95 -48.10 -81.63
CA LEU A 202 -111.72 -48.87 -81.80
C LEU A 202 -111.87 -50.12 -82.67
N ASP A 203 -111.55 -49.98 -83.96
CA ASP A 203 -111.25 -51.07 -84.90
C ASP A 203 -109.81 -51.62 -84.70
N SER A 204 -109.56 -52.83 -85.21
CA SER A 204 -108.33 -53.61 -84.94
C SER A 204 -107.03 -52.95 -85.45
N GLU A 205 -107.12 -52.09 -86.46
CA GLU A 205 -105.99 -51.34 -87.05
C GLU A 205 -105.48 -50.26 -86.09
N THR A 206 -106.39 -49.55 -85.43
CA THR A 206 -106.06 -48.55 -84.40
C THR A 206 -105.37 -49.19 -83.20
N LYS A 207 -105.73 -50.44 -82.85
CA LYS A 207 -105.04 -51.21 -81.80
C LYS A 207 -103.61 -51.61 -82.19
N LYS A 208 -103.35 -51.88 -83.48
CA LYS A 208 -101.98 -52.13 -83.99
C LYS A 208 -101.12 -50.87 -83.98
N ILE A 209 -101.64 -49.73 -84.45
CA ILE A 209 -100.92 -48.44 -84.43
C ILE A 209 -100.58 -48.03 -82.98
N VAL A 210 -101.50 -48.27 -82.03
CA VAL A 210 -101.24 -48.02 -80.60
C VAL A 210 -100.14 -48.94 -80.06
N SER A 211 -100.08 -50.20 -80.51
CA SER A 211 -99.00 -51.14 -80.16
C SER A 211 -97.64 -50.69 -80.72
N ASP A 212 -97.60 -50.24 -81.98
CA ASP A 212 -96.36 -49.79 -82.61
C ASP A 212 -95.87 -48.45 -82.04
N ASN A 213 -96.77 -47.50 -81.76
CA ASN A 213 -96.43 -46.28 -81.02
C ASN A 213 -95.96 -46.56 -79.60
N ARG A 214 -96.49 -47.60 -78.95
CA ARG A 214 -96.01 -48.03 -77.64
C ARG A 214 -94.57 -48.55 -77.74
N ARG A 215 -94.25 -49.37 -78.75
CA ARG A 215 -92.89 -49.86 -78.97
C ARG A 215 -91.91 -48.72 -79.28
N MET A 216 -92.26 -47.81 -80.20
CA MET A 216 -91.42 -46.63 -80.49
C MET A 216 -91.26 -45.71 -79.26
N GLY A 217 -92.31 -45.58 -78.45
CA GLY A 217 -92.24 -44.83 -77.19
C GLY A 217 -91.32 -45.49 -76.15
N GLU A 218 -91.27 -46.82 -76.11
CA GLU A 218 -90.33 -47.58 -75.27
C GLU A 218 -88.89 -47.42 -75.77
N GLU A 219 -88.65 -47.50 -77.08
CA GLU A 219 -87.32 -47.24 -77.69
C GLU A 219 -86.83 -45.81 -77.45
N LEU A 220 -87.70 -44.80 -77.59
CA LEU A 220 -87.36 -43.40 -77.32
C LEU A 220 -87.02 -43.17 -75.84
N ARG A 221 -87.77 -43.78 -74.91
CA ARG A 221 -87.45 -43.72 -73.46
C ARG A 221 -86.09 -44.33 -73.16
N PHE A 222 -85.79 -45.47 -73.77
CA PHE A 222 -84.48 -46.10 -73.61
C PHE A 222 -83.35 -45.21 -74.12
N GLN A 223 -83.51 -44.57 -75.28
CA GLN A 223 -82.52 -43.62 -75.80
C GLN A 223 -82.39 -42.36 -74.91
N LEU A 224 -83.49 -41.82 -74.39
CA LEU A 224 -83.47 -40.69 -73.46
C LEU A 224 -82.75 -41.06 -72.15
N GLN A 225 -82.99 -42.27 -71.64
CA GLN A 225 -82.29 -42.77 -70.46
C GLN A 225 -80.77 -42.88 -70.72
N MET A 226 -80.37 -43.51 -71.83
CA MET A 226 -78.96 -43.63 -72.20
C MET A 226 -78.28 -42.26 -72.36
N MET A 227 -78.95 -41.30 -73.01
CA MET A 227 -78.45 -39.94 -73.15
C MET A 227 -78.33 -39.22 -71.79
N SER A 228 -79.29 -39.42 -70.89
CA SER A 228 -79.23 -38.88 -69.53
C SER A 228 -78.07 -39.46 -68.73
N GLU A 229 -77.82 -40.78 -68.84
CA GLU A 229 -76.69 -41.46 -68.18
C GLU A 229 -75.36 -40.94 -68.72
N LEU A 230 -75.19 -40.86 -70.04
CA LEU A 230 -74.02 -40.27 -70.70
C LEU A 230 -73.81 -38.81 -70.31
N GLN A 231 -74.87 -38.02 -70.20
CA GLN A 231 -74.78 -36.62 -69.81
C GLN A 231 -74.40 -36.46 -68.32
N ALA A 232 -74.86 -37.36 -67.46
CA ALA A 232 -74.44 -37.42 -66.06
C ALA A 232 -72.96 -37.82 -65.91
N GLU A 233 -72.49 -38.81 -66.68
CA GLU A 233 -71.07 -39.20 -66.71
C GLU A 233 -70.17 -38.08 -67.25
N LYS A 234 -70.62 -37.39 -68.30
CA LYS A 234 -69.93 -36.20 -68.82
C LYS A 234 -69.83 -35.12 -67.75
N ALA A 235 -70.94 -34.78 -67.08
CA ALA A 235 -70.94 -33.77 -66.02
C ALA A 235 -70.01 -34.14 -64.85
N LYS A 236 -69.99 -35.43 -64.46
CA LYS A 236 -69.08 -35.95 -63.43
C LYS A 236 -67.61 -35.84 -63.86
N SER A 237 -67.31 -36.16 -65.11
CA SER A 237 -65.95 -36.05 -65.66
C SER A 237 -65.50 -34.60 -65.77
N ASP A 238 -66.37 -33.70 -66.21
CA ASP A 238 -66.10 -32.25 -66.28
C ASP A 238 -65.81 -31.67 -64.88
N GLU A 239 -66.55 -32.11 -63.86
CA GLU A 239 -66.31 -31.67 -62.47
C GLU A 239 -64.98 -32.20 -61.92
N MET A 240 -64.63 -33.45 -62.22
CA MET A 240 -63.34 -34.02 -61.84
C MET A 240 -62.17 -33.28 -62.52
N VAL A 241 -62.33 -32.89 -63.79
CA VAL A 241 -61.32 -32.08 -64.50
C VAL A 241 -61.16 -30.70 -63.87
N LYS A 242 -62.24 -30.03 -63.45
CA LYS A 242 -62.15 -28.76 -62.72
C LYS A 242 -61.41 -28.92 -61.40
N GLN A 243 -61.75 -29.95 -60.63
CA GLN A 243 -61.11 -30.21 -59.34
C GLN A 243 -59.60 -30.44 -59.51
N LEU A 244 -59.20 -31.30 -60.45
CA LEU A 244 -57.79 -31.57 -60.73
C LEU A 244 -57.03 -30.32 -61.20
N ARG A 245 -57.67 -29.43 -61.98
CA ARG A 245 -57.06 -28.15 -62.37
C ARG A 245 -56.82 -27.24 -61.17
N MET A 246 -57.79 -27.17 -60.25
CA MET A 246 -57.65 -26.41 -59.01
C MET A 246 -56.53 -26.98 -58.15
N ASP A 247 -56.50 -28.31 -57.97
CA ASP A 247 -55.47 -28.99 -57.19
C ASP A 247 -54.07 -28.79 -57.78
N CYS A 248 -53.92 -28.90 -59.11
CA CYS A 248 -52.66 -28.61 -59.80
C CYS A 248 -52.19 -27.17 -59.58
N SER A 249 -53.12 -26.19 -59.62
CA SER A 249 -52.79 -24.79 -59.35
C SER A 249 -52.30 -24.58 -57.92
N ILE A 250 -53.00 -25.16 -56.94
CA ILE A 250 -52.65 -25.08 -55.52
C ILE A 250 -51.29 -25.73 -55.26
N LEU A 251 -51.02 -26.90 -55.86
CA LEU A 251 -49.73 -27.58 -55.71
C LEU A 251 -48.58 -26.77 -56.31
N GLN A 252 -48.80 -26.13 -57.46
CA GLN A 252 -47.78 -25.28 -58.09
C GLN A 252 -47.48 -24.03 -57.24
N GLU A 253 -48.49 -23.41 -56.63
CA GLU A 253 -48.30 -22.28 -55.71
C GLU A 253 -47.56 -22.71 -54.44
N LYS A 254 -47.93 -23.87 -53.87
CA LYS A 254 -47.26 -24.47 -52.71
C LYS A 254 -45.78 -24.76 -52.97
N GLU A 255 -45.46 -25.30 -54.14
CA GLU A 255 -44.06 -25.55 -54.54
C GLU A 255 -43.26 -24.24 -54.62
N LYS A 256 -43.82 -23.19 -55.24
CA LYS A 256 -43.19 -21.86 -55.29
C LYS A 256 -42.93 -21.30 -53.90
N GLU A 257 -43.89 -21.45 -52.98
CA GLU A 257 -43.75 -20.94 -51.63
C GLU A 257 -42.71 -21.72 -50.82
N TYR A 258 -42.65 -23.05 -50.96
CA TYR A 258 -41.56 -23.83 -50.36
C TYR A 258 -40.19 -23.49 -50.92
N ALA A 259 -40.08 -23.21 -52.21
CA ALA A 259 -38.82 -22.76 -52.81
C ALA A 259 -38.37 -21.41 -52.20
N LYS A 260 -39.29 -20.46 -52.02
CA LYS A 260 -39.00 -19.17 -51.35
C LYS A 260 -38.58 -19.37 -49.89
N GLN A 261 -39.31 -20.16 -49.12
CA GLN A 261 -38.98 -20.44 -47.72
C GLN A 261 -37.63 -21.16 -47.59
N GLY A 262 -37.35 -22.11 -48.49
CA GLY A 262 -36.06 -22.78 -48.56
C GLY A 262 -34.92 -21.81 -48.85
N GLN A 263 -35.11 -20.87 -49.77
CA GLN A 263 -34.12 -19.83 -50.07
C GLN A 263 -33.89 -18.88 -48.90
N GLN A 264 -34.95 -18.45 -48.20
CA GLN A 264 -34.85 -17.61 -47.00
C GLN A 264 -34.05 -18.32 -45.90
N ARG A 265 -34.42 -19.56 -45.56
CA ARG A 265 -33.69 -20.36 -44.56
C ARG A 265 -32.24 -20.61 -44.96
N SER A 266 -31.96 -20.82 -46.25
CA SER A 266 -30.59 -20.97 -46.77
C SER A 266 -29.76 -19.70 -46.55
N ASN A 267 -30.34 -18.53 -46.80
CA ASN A 267 -29.68 -17.25 -46.55
C ASN A 267 -29.47 -16.99 -45.06
N GLU A 268 -30.48 -17.26 -44.21
CA GLU A 268 -30.36 -17.16 -42.76
C GLU A 268 -29.25 -18.08 -42.21
N ASN A 269 -29.20 -19.33 -42.66
CA ASN A 269 -28.13 -20.26 -42.29
C ASN A 269 -26.75 -19.76 -42.71
N LYS A 270 -26.62 -19.13 -43.88
CA LYS A 270 -25.35 -18.52 -44.31
C LYS A 270 -24.94 -17.36 -43.40
N VAL A 271 -25.87 -16.48 -43.06
CA VAL A 271 -25.60 -15.35 -42.15
C VAL A 271 -25.20 -15.84 -40.76
N LEU A 272 -25.95 -16.81 -40.21
CA LEU A 272 -25.63 -17.42 -38.92
C LEU A 272 -24.28 -18.14 -38.94
N SER A 273 -24.00 -18.91 -39.99
CA SER A 273 -22.72 -19.60 -40.16
C SER A 273 -21.55 -18.61 -40.18
N ASN A 274 -21.66 -17.52 -40.95
CA ASN A 274 -20.64 -16.47 -40.98
C ASN A 274 -20.48 -15.79 -39.61
N LYS A 275 -21.58 -15.58 -38.88
CA LYS A 275 -21.54 -14.99 -37.53
C LYS A 275 -20.84 -15.92 -36.55
N VAL A 276 -21.13 -17.23 -36.61
CA VAL A 276 -20.46 -18.24 -35.79
C VAL A 276 -18.96 -18.24 -36.07
N MET A 277 -18.54 -18.30 -37.34
CA MET A 277 -17.12 -18.25 -37.71
C MET A 277 -16.42 -16.98 -37.18
N SER A 278 -17.05 -15.81 -37.32
CA SER A 278 -16.49 -14.55 -36.81
C SER A 278 -16.35 -14.55 -35.28
N LEU A 279 -17.33 -15.12 -34.57
CA LEU A 279 -17.27 -15.24 -33.11
C LEU A 279 -16.20 -16.25 -32.67
N GLU A 280 -16.06 -17.37 -33.37
CA GLU A 280 -15.01 -18.36 -33.13
C GLU A 280 -13.62 -17.77 -33.32
N GLU A 281 -13.40 -16.99 -34.39
CA GLU A 281 -12.14 -16.30 -34.64
C GLU A 281 -11.82 -15.27 -33.53
N ALA A 282 -12.81 -14.45 -33.15
CA ALA A 282 -12.65 -13.50 -32.05
C ALA A 282 -12.31 -14.19 -30.72
N LEU A 283 -12.94 -15.33 -30.44
CA LEU A 283 -12.70 -16.12 -29.23
C LEU A 283 -11.32 -16.78 -29.23
N LEU A 284 -10.85 -17.28 -30.38
CA LEU A 284 -9.49 -17.80 -30.54
C LEU A 284 -8.43 -16.72 -30.29
N VAL A 285 -8.60 -15.53 -30.86
CA VAL A 285 -7.69 -14.40 -30.66
C VAL A 285 -7.69 -13.97 -29.19
N SER A 286 -8.87 -13.84 -28.58
CA SER A 286 -9.02 -13.49 -27.16
C SER A 286 -8.34 -14.51 -26.25
N THR A 287 -8.57 -15.81 -26.50
CA THR A 287 -7.95 -16.90 -25.75
C THR A 287 -6.43 -16.90 -25.88
N LYS A 288 -5.89 -16.62 -27.07
CA LYS A 288 -4.45 -16.50 -27.30
C LYS A 288 -3.86 -15.34 -26.49
N LYS A 289 -4.50 -14.17 -26.55
CA LYS A 289 -4.09 -12.99 -25.77
C LYS A 289 -4.11 -13.27 -24.26
N PHE A 290 -5.15 -13.93 -23.76
CA PHE A 290 -5.22 -14.31 -22.35
C PHE A 290 -4.10 -15.28 -21.94
N LYS A 291 -3.73 -16.24 -22.80
CA LYS A 291 -2.58 -17.13 -22.53
C LYS A 291 -1.28 -16.34 -22.48
N GLU A 292 -1.05 -15.44 -23.44
CA GLU A 292 0.16 -14.61 -23.48
C GLU A 292 0.26 -13.70 -22.25
N ASP A 293 -0.82 -13.03 -21.87
CA ASP A 293 -0.84 -12.16 -20.70
C ASP A 293 -0.68 -12.95 -19.40
N ARG A 294 -1.25 -14.16 -19.32
CA ARG A 294 -1.03 -15.07 -18.18
C ARG A 294 0.43 -15.48 -18.04
N GLU A 295 1.11 -15.83 -19.13
CA GLU A 295 2.53 -16.19 -19.08
C GLU A 295 3.41 -14.98 -18.75
N LYS A 296 3.06 -13.77 -19.23
CA LYS A 296 3.75 -12.52 -18.82
C LYS A 296 3.63 -12.28 -17.32
N ILE A 297 2.41 -12.34 -16.76
CA ILE A 297 2.17 -12.16 -15.32
C ILE A 297 2.91 -13.23 -14.52
N LYS A 298 2.87 -14.48 -14.96
CA LYS A 298 3.61 -15.56 -14.31
C LYS A 298 5.12 -15.29 -14.32
N GLY A 299 5.65 -14.76 -15.43
CA GLY A 299 7.05 -14.38 -15.56
C GLY A 299 7.44 -13.20 -14.64
N THR A 300 6.59 -12.18 -14.51
CA THR A 300 6.87 -11.05 -13.60
C THR A 300 6.82 -11.48 -12.14
N VAL A 301 5.79 -12.23 -11.74
CA VAL A 301 5.65 -12.76 -10.38
C VAL A 301 6.82 -13.68 -10.02
N ALA A 302 7.29 -14.51 -10.95
CA ALA A 302 8.46 -15.37 -10.71
C ALA A 302 9.73 -14.55 -10.42
N LYS A 303 9.96 -13.47 -11.16
CA LYS A 303 11.10 -12.57 -10.95
C LYS A 303 11.00 -11.82 -9.62
N GLU A 304 9.84 -11.23 -9.33
CA GLU A 304 9.60 -10.53 -8.06
C GLU A 304 9.79 -11.46 -6.85
N LEU A 305 9.35 -12.72 -6.98
CA LEU A 305 9.55 -13.72 -5.94
C LEU A 305 11.03 -14.08 -5.75
N GLU A 306 11.78 -14.18 -6.85
CA GLU A 306 13.23 -14.41 -6.82
C GLU A 306 13.95 -13.25 -6.13
N ASP A 307 13.67 -12.01 -6.52
CA ASP A 307 14.25 -10.79 -5.94
C ASP A 307 13.97 -10.70 -4.42
N VAL A 308 12.70 -10.87 -4.02
CA VAL A 308 12.32 -10.87 -2.59
C VAL A 308 13.00 -12.00 -1.83
N THR A 309 13.18 -13.17 -2.45
CA THR A 309 13.87 -14.30 -1.83
C THR A 309 15.37 -14.01 -1.65
N MET A 310 16.01 -13.38 -2.63
CA MET A 310 17.41 -12.94 -2.54
C MET A 310 17.59 -11.90 -1.43
N ASP A 311 16.71 -10.89 -1.37
CA ASP A 311 16.72 -9.87 -0.32
C ASP A 311 16.51 -10.48 1.07
N ALA A 312 15.53 -11.38 1.21
CA ALA A 312 15.27 -12.07 2.47
C ALA A 312 16.48 -12.89 2.94
N ASN A 313 17.17 -13.57 2.02
CA ASN A 313 18.39 -14.31 2.34
C ASN A 313 19.56 -13.37 2.69
N GLY A 314 19.72 -12.26 1.98
CA GLY A 314 20.71 -11.22 2.27
C GLY A 314 20.51 -10.61 3.66
N LEU A 315 19.28 -10.24 4.00
CA LEU A 315 18.91 -9.70 5.31
C LEU A 315 19.15 -10.73 6.43
N LYS A 316 18.80 -12.00 6.22
CA LYS A 316 19.09 -13.07 7.19
C LYS A 316 20.60 -13.18 7.44
N HIS A 317 21.43 -13.13 6.39
CA HIS A 317 22.87 -13.16 6.53
C HIS A 317 23.41 -11.94 7.30
N LEU A 318 22.90 -10.74 6.97
CA LEU A 318 23.29 -9.50 7.66
C LEU A 318 22.92 -9.54 9.15
N ILE A 319 21.74 -10.04 9.50
CA ILE A 319 21.32 -10.24 10.89
C ILE A 319 22.28 -11.18 11.62
N LEU A 320 22.69 -12.29 10.98
CA LEU A 320 23.65 -13.22 11.57
C LEU A 320 25.00 -12.55 11.85
N LEU A 321 25.52 -11.74 10.92
CA LEU A 321 26.75 -10.98 11.12
C LEU A 321 26.62 -9.95 12.24
N LYS A 322 25.52 -9.18 12.26
CA LYS A 322 25.25 -8.20 13.31
C LYS A 322 25.09 -8.85 14.69
N ASN A 323 24.49 -10.02 14.78
CA ASN A 323 24.42 -10.78 16.02
C ASN A 323 25.80 -11.26 16.50
N LYS A 324 26.70 -11.63 15.59
CA LYS A 324 28.10 -11.97 15.93
C LYS A 324 28.85 -10.75 16.44
N GLU A 325 28.75 -9.61 15.76
CA GLU A 325 29.35 -8.34 16.21
C GLU A 325 28.81 -7.92 17.58
N LEU A 326 27.49 -8.00 17.78
CA LEU A 326 26.84 -7.68 19.03
C LEU A 326 27.29 -8.62 20.16
N SER A 327 27.44 -9.93 19.88
CA SER A 327 28.03 -10.86 20.84
C SER A 327 29.47 -10.52 21.18
N HIS A 328 30.26 -10.06 20.22
CA HIS A 328 31.64 -9.63 20.45
C HIS A 328 31.70 -8.37 21.31
N ILE A 329 30.88 -7.36 21.00
CA ILE A 329 30.74 -6.13 21.80
C ILE A 329 30.32 -6.47 23.23
N LYS A 330 29.35 -7.38 23.41
CA LYS A 330 28.94 -7.84 24.75
C LYS A 330 30.10 -8.47 25.53
N LYS A 331 30.92 -9.30 24.88
CA LYS A 331 32.10 -9.90 25.51
C LYS A 331 33.12 -8.83 25.90
N LEU A 332 33.43 -7.89 25.00
CA LEU A 332 34.33 -6.77 25.29
C LEU A 332 33.82 -5.91 26.44
N ALA A 333 32.53 -5.57 26.44
CA ALA A 333 31.91 -4.80 27.52
C ALA A 333 31.99 -5.56 28.85
N GLN A 334 31.78 -6.88 28.85
CA GLN A 334 31.97 -7.71 30.03
C GLN A 334 33.43 -7.66 30.51
N THR A 335 34.40 -7.81 29.61
CA THR A 335 35.82 -7.71 29.96
C THR A 335 36.17 -6.35 30.57
N ILE A 336 35.63 -5.25 30.05
CA ILE A 336 35.83 -3.90 30.62
C ILE A 336 35.23 -3.81 32.03
N LEU A 337 34.05 -4.38 32.26
CA LEU A 337 33.43 -4.42 33.58
C LEU A 337 34.24 -5.26 34.57
N ASP A 338 34.74 -6.42 34.14
CA ASP A 338 35.57 -7.30 34.96
C ASP A 338 36.89 -6.60 35.33
N GLN A 339 37.58 -6.00 34.34
CA GLN A 339 38.79 -5.21 34.57
C GLN A 339 38.55 -4.02 35.51
N ARG A 340 37.43 -3.30 35.34
CA ARG A 340 37.04 -2.22 36.25
C ARG A 340 36.81 -2.77 37.66
N GLY A 341 36.11 -3.89 37.81
CA GLY A 341 35.89 -4.56 39.08
C GLY A 341 37.20 -4.95 39.77
N GLU A 342 38.16 -5.49 39.03
CA GLU A 342 39.50 -5.80 39.53
C GLU A 342 40.24 -4.54 40.01
N VAL A 343 40.15 -3.42 39.29
CA VAL A 343 40.78 -2.15 39.69
C VAL A 343 40.10 -1.56 40.93
N GLU A 344 38.77 -1.59 41.00
CA GLU A 344 38.01 -1.14 42.17
C GLU A 344 38.33 -1.99 43.41
N GLN A 345 38.40 -3.31 43.27
CA GLN A 345 38.81 -4.22 44.33
C GLN A 345 40.25 -3.92 44.79
N PHE A 346 41.18 -3.79 43.86
CA PHE A 346 42.57 -3.47 44.18
C PHE A 346 42.70 -2.11 44.86
N PHE A 347 41.88 -1.12 44.49
CA PHE A 347 41.83 0.17 45.16
C PHE A 347 41.37 0.06 46.61
N LEU A 348 40.32 -0.72 46.87
CA LEU A 348 39.84 -0.99 48.23
C LEU A 348 40.89 -1.73 49.06
N GLU A 349 41.55 -2.74 48.48
CA GLU A 349 42.65 -3.49 49.12
C GLU A 349 43.84 -2.56 49.44
N SER A 350 44.22 -1.67 48.51
CA SER A 350 45.29 -0.69 48.72
C SER A 350 44.95 0.30 49.84
N ILE A 351 43.68 0.73 49.95
CA ILE A 351 43.21 1.56 51.07
C ILE A 351 43.31 0.80 52.38
N GLU A 352 42.88 -0.46 52.40
CA GLU A 352 42.90 -1.28 53.62
C GLU A 352 44.33 -1.55 54.08
N GLU A 353 45.25 -1.86 53.16
CA GLU A 353 46.68 -2.04 53.47
C GLU A 353 47.29 -0.77 54.11
N VAL A 354 46.95 0.40 53.58
CA VAL A 354 47.42 1.68 54.14
C VAL A 354 46.79 1.96 55.50
N LYS A 355 45.49 1.67 55.69
CA LYS A 355 44.85 1.76 57.00
C LYS A 355 45.51 0.84 58.02
N GLU A 356 45.79 -0.40 57.66
CA GLU A 356 46.46 -1.37 58.53
C GLU A 356 47.86 -0.88 58.92
N LYS A 357 48.63 -0.33 57.97
CA LYS A 357 49.93 0.30 58.26
C LYS A 357 49.80 1.47 59.22
N ILE A 358 48.82 2.35 59.05
CA ILE A 358 48.56 3.47 59.98
C ILE A 358 48.23 2.96 61.38
N VAL A 359 47.39 1.93 61.51
CA VAL A 359 47.07 1.30 62.80
C VAL A 359 48.35 0.72 63.43
N ASN A 360 49.13 -0.05 62.67
CA ASN A 360 50.39 -0.64 63.14
C ASN A 360 51.43 0.43 63.55
N GLU A 361 51.50 1.55 62.85
CA GLU A 361 52.32 2.69 63.22
C GLU A 361 51.83 3.38 64.49
N ARG A 362 50.50 3.56 64.65
CA ARG A 362 49.88 4.09 65.89
C ARG A 362 50.19 3.17 67.06
N ASP A 363 50.04 1.86 66.90
CA ASP A 363 50.36 0.84 67.90
C ASP A 363 51.84 0.86 68.27
N SER A 364 52.73 0.95 67.28
CA SER A 364 54.17 0.99 67.50
C SER A 364 54.60 2.27 68.22
N LYS A 365 54.02 3.42 67.85
CA LYS A 365 54.23 4.71 68.54
C LYS A 365 53.70 4.64 69.98
N TYR A 366 52.52 4.08 70.19
CA TYR A 366 51.95 3.85 71.52
C TYR A 366 52.84 2.95 72.37
N ARG A 367 53.33 1.83 71.83
CA ARG A 367 54.26 0.93 72.55
C ARG A 367 55.57 1.64 72.90
N LYS A 368 56.16 2.41 71.98
CA LYS A 368 57.38 3.18 72.23
C LYS A 368 57.17 4.26 73.30
N SER A 369 56.10 5.03 73.21
CA SER A 369 55.77 6.06 74.22
C SER A 369 55.44 5.44 75.57
N LEU A 370 54.82 4.26 75.62
CA LEU A 370 54.59 3.51 76.86
C LEU A 370 55.91 2.99 77.47
N ILE A 371 56.85 2.51 76.66
CA ILE A 371 58.19 2.11 77.14
C ILE A 371 58.96 3.32 77.66
N GLU A 372 58.95 4.44 76.95
CA GLU A 372 59.59 5.69 77.39
C GLU A 372 58.95 6.24 78.67
N TYR A 373 57.62 6.25 78.76
CA TYR A 373 56.90 6.62 79.98
C TYR A 373 57.27 5.69 81.14
N ASN A 374 57.29 4.37 80.93
CA ASN A 374 57.70 3.41 81.95
C ASN A 374 59.20 3.53 82.31
N LYS A 375 60.05 3.99 81.38
CA LYS A 375 61.46 4.29 81.62
C LYS A 375 61.61 5.56 82.45
N GLN A 376 60.92 6.65 82.10
CA GLN A 376 60.89 7.90 82.86
C GLN A 376 60.30 7.70 84.26
N MET A 377 59.24 6.89 84.39
CA MET A 377 58.69 6.51 85.68
C MET A 377 59.69 5.67 86.49
N ARG A 378 60.45 4.77 85.86
CA ARG A 378 61.53 4.03 86.54
C ARG A 378 62.68 4.93 86.96
N GLU A 379 63.13 5.84 86.10
CA GLU A 379 64.19 6.82 86.38
C GLU A 379 63.77 7.76 87.53
N ALA A 380 62.55 8.29 87.50
CA ALA A 380 61.97 9.09 88.58
C ALA A 380 61.78 8.29 89.90
N THR A 381 61.61 6.97 89.83
CA THR A 381 61.53 6.10 91.02
C THR A 381 62.92 5.68 91.52
N SER A 382 63.94 5.58 90.65
CA SER A 382 65.33 5.28 91.03
C SER A 382 66.10 6.50 91.55
N GLU A 383 65.77 7.70 91.08
CA GLU A 383 66.30 8.97 91.62
C GLU A 383 65.66 9.37 92.97
N ALA A 384 64.64 8.63 93.43
CA ALA A 384 64.03 8.82 94.74
C ALA A 384 64.83 8.21 95.92
N GLN A 385 65.92 7.48 95.66
CA GLN A 385 66.93 7.13 96.69
C GLN A 385 68.00 8.24 96.79
N GLY A 386 67.57 9.49 96.97
CA GLY A 386 68.51 10.61 96.98
C GLY A 386 67.90 12.00 97.14
N GLY A 387 66.72 12.15 97.76
CA GLY A 387 66.21 13.44 98.24
C GLY A 387 65.80 14.47 97.17
N GLN A 388 64.49 14.75 97.12
CA GLN A 388 63.82 15.85 96.37
C GLN A 388 63.61 15.67 94.85
N GLY A 389 62.79 14.69 94.47
CA GLY A 389 62.04 14.69 93.20
C GLY A 389 60.55 14.92 93.48
N LYS A 390 59.96 15.99 92.94
CA LYS A 390 58.53 16.32 93.08
C LYS A 390 57.69 15.41 92.16
N PHE A 391 56.77 14.65 92.75
CA PHE A 391 55.72 13.93 92.01
C PHE A 391 54.82 14.92 91.23
N PRO A 392 54.37 14.58 90.00
CA PRO A 392 53.43 15.42 89.25
C PRO A 392 52.12 15.64 90.01
N SER A 393 51.79 16.91 90.25
CA SER A 393 50.60 17.35 90.97
C SER A 393 49.34 17.20 90.11
N ILE A 394 48.41 16.35 90.54
CA ILE A 394 47.03 16.31 90.01
C ILE A 394 46.30 17.56 90.53
N ARG A 395 46.25 18.63 89.73
CA ARG A 395 45.44 19.82 90.05
C ARG A 395 44.16 19.80 89.22
N GLY A 396 43.03 19.59 89.87
CA GLY A 396 41.72 19.94 89.33
C GLY A 396 41.50 21.46 89.35
N ARG A 397 40.78 21.97 88.33
CA ARG A 397 39.83 23.12 88.28
C ARG A 397 40.20 24.39 89.09
N ASN A 398 40.11 25.64 88.60
CA ASN A 398 39.38 26.23 87.47
C ASN A 398 39.74 27.74 87.36
N LEU A 399 39.38 28.37 86.24
CA LEU A 399 39.19 29.83 86.00
C LEU A 399 40.42 30.73 85.68
N GLY A 400 40.66 30.95 84.37
CA GLY A 400 40.69 32.31 83.81
C GLY A 400 42.04 32.92 83.40
N PHE A 401 42.64 32.48 82.27
CA PHE A 401 43.21 33.36 81.23
C PHE A 401 43.56 32.52 79.98
N MET A 402 43.27 33.04 78.79
CA MET A 402 43.47 32.37 77.49
C MET A 402 44.95 32.17 77.16
N GLU A 403 45.36 30.92 77.03
CA GLU A 403 46.47 30.47 76.19
C GLU A 403 45.96 29.24 75.41
N PRO A 404 46.27 29.10 74.10
CA PRO A 404 45.82 27.95 73.34
C PRO A 404 46.52 26.69 73.89
N GLU A 405 45.74 25.84 74.55
CA GLU A 405 46.14 24.52 75.05
C GLU A 405 46.97 23.76 73.98
N PRO A 406 48.23 23.38 74.27
CA PRO A 406 48.94 22.44 73.42
C PRO A 406 48.20 21.10 73.46
N ALA A 407 47.94 20.54 72.28
CA ALA A 407 47.23 19.28 72.08
C ALA A 407 47.62 18.24 73.14
N SER A 408 46.61 17.64 73.79
CA SER A 408 46.80 16.68 74.87
C SER A 408 47.77 15.59 74.43
N ASN A 409 48.92 15.48 75.13
CA ASN A 409 49.90 14.40 74.96
C ASN A 409 49.40 13.07 75.56
N LEU A 410 48.08 12.79 75.50
CA LEU A 410 47.57 11.47 75.86
C LEU A 410 47.76 10.51 74.67
N PRO A 411 48.27 9.29 74.92
CA PRO A 411 48.43 8.30 73.88
C PRO A 411 47.08 7.99 73.20
N ILE A 412 47.04 8.16 71.87
CA ILE A 412 45.88 7.82 71.04
C ILE A 412 45.56 6.32 71.22
N ASN A 413 44.28 5.99 71.42
CA ASN A 413 43.84 4.61 71.59
C ASN A 413 44.16 3.78 70.32
N PRO A 414 44.95 2.70 70.43
CA PRO A 414 45.38 1.88 69.29
C PRO A 414 44.21 1.24 68.52
N SER A 415 43.06 1.00 69.17
CA SER A 415 41.95 0.24 68.59
C SER A 415 40.94 1.09 67.78
N LYS A 416 41.21 2.38 67.53
CA LYS A 416 40.30 3.24 66.76
C LYS A 416 40.43 2.95 65.26
N LYS A 417 39.33 2.58 64.60
CA LYS A 417 39.27 2.42 63.13
C LYS A 417 39.73 3.70 62.43
N VAL A 418 40.54 3.56 61.39
CA VAL A 418 41.03 4.67 60.57
C VAL A 418 39.97 5.06 59.55
N ASP A 419 39.35 6.22 59.75
CA ASP A 419 38.43 6.81 58.78
C ASP A 419 39.20 7.46 57.62
N LEU A 420 38.59 7.56 56.43
CA LEU A 420 39.24 8.09 55.22
C LEU A 420 39.70 9.55 55.35
N SER A 421 39.10 10.30 56.27
CA SER A 421 39.50 11.68 56.62
C SER A 421 40.81 11.74 57.42
N GLU A 422 41.20 10.65 58.09
CA GLU A 422 42.42 10.54 58.90
C GLU A 422 43.66 10.14 58.09
N LEU A 423 43.51 9.85 56.79
CA LEU A 423 44.62 9.61 55.86
C LEU A 423 45.41 10.91 55.64
N THR A 424 46.72 10.85 55.82
CA THR A 424 47.61 11.97 55.47
C THR A 424 47.74 12.10 53.95
N TRP A 425 48.27 13.24 53.47
CA TRP A 425 48.51 13.43 52.04
C TRP A 425 49.48 12.39 51.45
N GLU A 426 50.48 11.98 52.22
CA GLU A 426 51.46 10.96 51.83
C GLU A 426 50.81 9.57 51.70
N ASP A 427 49.86 9.24 52.58
CA ASP A 427 49.11 7.99 52.52
C ASP A 427 48.17 7.93 51.30
N ARG A 428 47.50 9.05 50.98
CA ARG A 428 46.69 9.18 49.75
C ARG A 428 47.54 9.04 48.50
N GLU A 429 48.73 9.66 48.48
CA GLU A 429 49.67 9.53 47.38
C GLU A 429 50.16 8.09 47.22
N ARG A 430 50.41 7.37 48.32
CA ARG A 430 50.81 5.95 48.29
C ARG A 430 49.72 5.06 47.69
N VAL A 431 48.46 5.23 48.08
CA VAL A 431 47.32 4.52 47.48
C VAL A 431 47.24 4.81 45.98
N LEU A 432 47.40 6.06 45.55
CA LEU A 432 47.40 6.43 44.14
C LEU A 432 48.57 5.81 43.37
N ARG A 433 49.78 5.79 43.95
CA ARG A 433 50.95 5.14 43.33
C ARG A 433 50.75 3.63 43.14
N LEU A 434 50.18 2.95 44.14
CA LEU A 434 49.81 1.53 44.03
C LEU A 434 48.76 1.31 42.93
N LEU A 435 47.72 2.16 42.89
CA LEU A 435 46.67 2.10 41.88
C LEU A 435 47.22 2.33 40.46
N PHE A 436 48.04 3.36 40.25
CA PHE A 436 48.65 3.64 38.95
C PHE A 436 49.60 2.52 38.52
N ALA A 437 50.36 1.93 39.44
CA ALA A 437 51.20 0.77 39.13
C ALA A 437 50.35 -0.42 38.64
N LYS A 438 49.19 -0.68 39.26
CA LYS A 438 48.25 -1.73 38.81
C LYS A 438 47.62 -1.40 37.45
N ILE A 439 47.12 -0.17 37.26
CA ILE A 439 46.50 0.26 35.99
C ILE A 439 47.52 0.17 34.84
N ASN A 440 48.75 0.62 35.06
CA ASN A 440 49.80 0.59 34.03
C ASN A 440 50.25 -0.85 33.70
N ASN A 441 50.25 -1.77 34.67
CA ASN A 441 50.50 -3.20 34.41
C ASN A 441 49.35 -3.90 33.66
N VAL A 442 48.10 -3.45 33.84
CA VAL A 442 46.94 -4.02 33.14
C VAL A 442 46.84 -3.46 31.71
N GLN A 443 47.18 -2.18 31.49
CA GLN A 443 47.19 -1.55 30.15
C GLN A 443 48.31 -2.07 29.23
N GLY A 444 49.43 -2.55 29.79
CA GLY A 444 50.52 -3.15 29.02
C GLY A 444 50.16 -4.46 28.30
N ASN A 445 49.03 -5.10 28.67
CA ASN A 445 48.55 -6.36 28.07
C ASN A 445 47.39 -6.19 27.08
N VAL A 446 46.98 -4.97 26.75
CA VAL A 446 45.92 -4.72 25.76
C VAL A 446 46.55 -4.67 24.37
N GLU A 447 46.54 -5.81 23.67
CA GLU A 447 46.83 -5.90 22.24
C GLU A 447 45.95 -4.90 21.47
N ALA A 448 46.58 -4.16 20.55
CA ALA A 448 45.91 -3.14 19.74
C ALA A 448 44.68 -3.71 19.02
N LEU A 449 43.56 -2.98 19.09
CA LEU A 449 42.30 -3.33 18.42
C LEU A 449 42.53 -3.59 16.92
N PRO A 450 41.98 -4.68 16.34
CA PRO A 450 42.05 -4.92 14.91
C PRO A 450 41.29 -3.83 14.14
N GLN A 451 41.89 -3.32 13.07
CA GLN A 451 41.22 -2.41 12.14
C GLN A 451 39.99 -3.09 11.53
N HIS A 452 38.84 -2.40 11.61
CA HIS A 452 37.57 -2.85 11.04
C HIS A 452 37.63 -2.90 9.51
N PRO A 453 37.26 -4.02 8.86
CA PRO A 453 37.09 -4.09 7.41
C PRO A 453 35.67 -3.62 7.04
N LEU A 454 35.46 -2.31 6.97
CA LEU A 454 34.22 -1.74 6.40
C LEU A 454 34.47 -0.60 5.40
N GLU A 455 35.67 -0.48 4.85
CA GLU A 455 35.99 0.55 3.84
C GLU A 455 35.95 0.03 2.38
N SER A 456 35.43 -1.17 2.10
CA SER A 456 35.41 -1.72 0.73
C SER A 456 34.14 -2.44 0.27
N ALA A 457 33.00 -2.28 0.96
CA ALA A 457 31.72 -2.78 0.44
C ALA A 457 31.05 -1.70 -0.43
N GLY A 458 31.42 -1.69 -1.71
CA GLY A 458 30.76 -0.88 -2.73
C GLY A 458 29.24 -1.13 -2.77
N MET A 459 28.48 -0.04 -2.74
CA MET A 459 27.04 -0.03 -2.98
C MET A 459 26.71 -0.70 -4.32
N PRO A 460 25.68 -1.57 -4.40
CA PRO A 460 25.17 -2.03 -5.68
C PRO A 460 24.54 -0.84 -6.41
N GLN A 461 25.06 -0.53 -7.61
CA GLN A 461 24.42 0.43 -8.52
C GLN A 461 23.05 -0.10 -8.97
N PRO A 462 22.02 0.75 -9.10
CA PRO A 462 20.76 0.37 -9.71
C PRO A 462 20.95 0.08 -11.22
N PRO A 463 20.19 -0.86 -11.81
CA PRO A 463 20.34 -1.22 -13.20
C PRO A 463 20.02 -0.04 -14.12
N SER A 464 21.01 0.32 -14.93
CA SER A 464 20.93 1.33 -15.98
C SER A 464 19.87 0.92 -17.01
N ALA A 465 18.87 1.77 -17.20
CA ALA A 465 17.89 1.64 -18.27
C ALA A 465 18.60 1.72 -19.64
N ALA A 466 18.81 0.57 -20.27
CA ALA A 466 19.26 0.50 -21.65
C ALA A 466 18.08 0.85 -22.56
N GLY A 467 18.17 2.02 -23.20
CA GLY A 467 17.27 2.44 -24.25
C GLY A 467 17.26 1.45 -25.41
N GLY A 468 16.09 0.89 -25.68
CA GLY A 468 15.83 0.14 -26.91
C GLY A 468 15.80 1.09 -28.09
N SER A 469 16.90 1.12 -28.85
CA SER A 469 16.95 1.66 -30.20
C SER A 469 15.89 0.96 -31.07
N ARG A 470 14.89 1.73 -31.50
CA ARG A 470 13.93 1.33 -32.54
C ARG A 470 14.69 1.00 -33.82
N GLY A 471 14.57 -0.25 -34.24
CA GLY A 471 14.93 -0.71 -35.58
C GLY A 471 14.13 0.05 -36.64
N ARG A 472 14.85 0.47 -37.67
CA ARG A 472 14.35 1.04 -38.91
C ARG A 472 14.54 -0.05 -39.96
N ALA A 473 13.47 -0.61 -40.52
CA ALA A 473 13.53 -1.39 -41.76
C ALA A 473 12.11 -1.62 -42.33
N TYR A 474 11.92 -1.09 -43.55
CA TYR A 474 10.91 -1.35 -44.58
C TYR A 474 9.43 -1.03 -44.33
#